data_AF-A0AAD2DU27-F1
#
_entry.id   AF-A0AAD2DU27-F1
#
_cell.length_a   1.000
_cell.length_b   1.000
_cell.length_c   1.000
_cell.angle_alpha   90.00
_cell.angle_beta   90.00
_cell.angle_gamma   90.00
#
_symmetry.space_group_name_H-M   'P 1'
#
loop_
_entity.id
_entity.type
_entity.pdbx_description
1 polymer ?
#
loop_
_entity_poly.entity_id
_entity_poly.type
_entity_poly.pdbx_seq_one_letter_code
_entity_poly.pdbx_strand_id
1 'polypeptide(L)'
;MLEITVLETPTPITVEYSLPLKSGKIINVSARRLMRWERETSEFFMQKVDKSGGHKNVLECATYFAEVISEGLLWDKEDHIQQLAELIKLGFILEFDEAAIGFLMKTKNLQIFLEDEEFLSSAFPSC
;
A
#
# COMPACT_ATOMS: atom_id res chain seq x y z
N MET A 1 3.15 0.07 17.51
CA MET A 1 3.69 0.08 16.14
C MET A 1 3.52 -1.31 15.55
N LEU A 2 3.12 -1.44 14.28
CA LEU A 2 3.16 -2.72 13.58
C LEU A 2 4.63 -3.04 13.25
N GLU A 3 5.15 -4.15 13.77
CA GLU A 3 6.45 -4.67 13.36
C GLU A 3 6.25 -5.45 12.06
N ILE A 4 6.76 -4.91 10.94
CA ILE A 4 6.66 -5.54 9.62
C ILE A 4 8.06 -5.95 9.17
N THR A 5 8.21 -7.20 8.79
CA THR A 5 9.46 -7.71 8.19
C THR A 5 9.42 -7.49 6.69
N VAL A 6 10.38 -6.72 6.14
CA VAL A 6 10.47 -6.47 4.69
C VAL A 6 11.44 -7.47 4.05
N LEU A 7 10.95 -8.24 3.09
CA LEU A 7 11.69 -9.30 2.39
C LEU A 7 11.79 -8.97 0.89
N GLU A 8 13.01 -8.73 0.41
CA GLU A 8 13.28 -8.42 -1.00
C GLU A 8 13.50 -9.69 -1.82
N THR A 9 12.84 -9.81 -2.98
CA THR A 9 12.99 -10.95 -3.89
C THR A 9 13.65 -10.55 -5.22
N PRO A 10 14.54 -11.38 -5.79
CA PRO A 10 15.16 -11.10 -7.08
C PRO A 10 14.22 -11.30 -8.27
N THR A 11 13.14 -12.07 -8.09
CA THR A 11 12.15 -12.41 -9.13
C THR A 11 10.74 -11.95 -8.74
N PRO A 12 9.83 -11.75 -9.71
CA PRO A 12 8.44 -11.40 -9.43
C PRO A 12 7.74 -12.47 -8.59
N ILE A 13 6.84 -12.03 -7.71
CA ILE A 13 6.01 -12.93 -6.90
C ILE A 13 4.94 -13.50 -7.82
N THR A 14 4.93 -14.82 -8.00
CA THR A 14 3.89 -15.49 -8.78
C THR A 14 2.83 -16.00 -7.84
N VAL A 15 1.58 -15.60 -8.05
CA VAL A 15 0.43 -16.06 -7.29
C VAL A 15 -0.44 -16.91 -8.20
N GLU A 16 -0.69 -18.15 -7.79
CA GLU A 16 -1.54 -19.10 -8.51
C GLU A 16 -2.80 -19.37 -7.70
N TYR A 17 -3.95 -19.10 -8.31
CA TYR A 17 -5.25 -19.39 -7.74
C TYR A 17 -5.84 -20.58 -8.49
N SER A 18 -6.23 -21.60 -7.72
CA SER A 18 -6.92 -22.79 -8.22
C SER A 18 -8.33 -22.81 -7.65
N LEU A 19 -9.35 -22.70 -8.50
CA LEU A 19 -10.75 -22.76 -8.10
C LEU A 19 -11.38 -24.07 -8.59
N PRO A 20 -11.59 -25.06 -7.70
CA PRO A 20 -12.34 -26.26 -8.04
C PRO A 20 -13.83 -25.95 -8.16
N LEU A 21 -14.43 -26.30 -9.28
CA LEU A 21 -15.86 -26.17 -9.52
C LEU A 21 -16.60 -27.44 -9.14
N LYS A 22 -17.89 -27.31 -8.81
CA LYS A 22 -18.77 -28.46 -8.51
C LYS A 22 -18.84 -29.49 -9.64
N SER A 23 -18.52 -29.10 -10.87
CA SER A 23 -18.45 -30.01 -12.03
C SER A 23 -17.18 -30.90 -12.05
N GLY A 24 -16.27 -30.72 -11.09
CA GLY A 24 -14.97 -31.41 -11.06
C GLY A 24 -13.89 -30.72 -11.90
N LYS A 25 -14.23 -29.67 -12.67
CA LYS A 25 -13.26 -28.84 -13.39
C LYS A 25 -12.53 -27.92 -12.41
N ILE A 26 -11.21 -27.79 -12.55
CA ILE A 26 -10.40 -26.82 -11.81
C ILE A 26 -10.02 -25.69 -12.78
N ILE A 27 -10.24 -24.44 -12.36
CA ILE A 27 -9.75 -23.25 -13.08
C ILE A 27 -8.49 -22.76 -12.38
N ASN A 28 -7.40 -22.67 -13.14
CA ASN A 28 -6.13 -22.12 -12.65
C ASN A 28 -5.92 -20.73 -13.27
N VAL A 29 -5.60 -19.75 -12.41
CA VAL A 29 -5.24 -18.39 -12.82
C VAL A 29 -3.91 -18.05 -12.16
N SER A 30 -2.91 -17.66 -12.96
CA SER A 30 -1.64 -17.14 -12.45
C SER A 30 -1.56 -15.63 -12.66
N ALA A 31 -1.06 -14.93 -11.65
CA ALA A 31 -0.78 -13.50 -11.68
C ALA A 31 0.63 -13.25 -11.19
N ARG A 32 1.32 -12.28 -11.79
CA ARG A 32 2.62 -11.79 -11.32
C ARG A 32 2.40 -10.51 -10.55
N ARG A 33 2.96 -10.41 -9.35
CA ARG A 33 2.89 -9.24 -8.48
C ARG A 33 4.29 -8.75 -8.14
N LEU A 34 4.44 -7.44 -8.05
CA LEU A 34 5.69 -6.82 -7.59
C LEU A 34 5.78 -6.81 -6.06
N MET A 35 4.65 -6.77 -5.37
CA MET A 35 4.57 -6.66 -3.91
C MET A 35 3.45 -7.54 -3.37
N ARG A 36 3.62 -8.03 -2.14
CA ARG A 36 2.61 -8.77 -1.39
C ARG A 36 2.84 -8.56 0.09
N TRP A 37 1.76 -8.31 0.84
CA TRP A 37 1.81 -8.30 2.30
C TRP A 37 1.07 -9.53 2.84
N GLU A 38 1.79 -10.39 3.56
CA GLU A 38 1.22 -11.47 4.34
C GLU A 38 1.00 -10.98 5.78
N ARG A 39 -0.26 -10.76 6.14
CA ARG A 39 -0.61 -10.09 7.40
C ARG A 39 -0.45 -10.99 8.61
N GLU A 40 -0.72 -12.28 8.45
CA GLU A 40 -0.63 -13.25 9.54
C GLU A 40 0.79 -13.38 10.06
N THR A 41 1.78 -13.30 9.17
CA THR A 41 3.22 -13.36 9.51
C THR A 41 3.85 -11.98 9.63
N SER A 42 3.11 -10.91 9.33
CA SER A 42 3.63 -9.53 9.24
C SER A 42 4.83 -9.41 8.29
N GLU A 43 4.81 -10.15 7.18
CA GLU A 43 5.86 -10.16 6.17
C GLU A 43 5.44 -9.41 4.91
N PHE A 44 6.21 -8.40 4.53
CA PHE A 44 6.04 -7.65 3.29
C PHE A 44 7.09 -8.07 2.26
N PHE A 45 6.63 -8.75 1.22
CA PHE A 45 7.46 -9.19 0.11
C PHE A 45 7.47 -8.13 -0.99
N MET A 46 8.65 -7.81 -1.51
CA MET A 46 8.81 -6.87 -2.61
C MET A 46 9.88 -7.35 -3.58
N GLN A 47 9.53 -7.39 -4.86
CA GLN A 47 10.52 -7.59 -5.91
C GLN A 47 11.43 -6.37 -5.99
N LYS A 48 12.73 -6.60 -6.23
CA LYS A 48 13.64 -5.54 -6.65
C LYS A 48 13.17 -4.90 -7.96
N VAL A 49 12.61 -3.70 -7.88
CA VAL A 49 12.21 -2.92 -9.06
C VAL A 49 13.32 -1.96 -9.43
N ASP A 50 13.78 -2.02 -10.69
CA ASP A 50 14.69 -1.01 -11.21
C ASP A 50 13.94 0.31 -11.46
N LYS A 51 14.19 1.29 -10.58
CA LYS A 51 13.62 2.63 -10.68
C LYS A 51 14.27 3.49 -11.76
N SER A 52 15.33 3.01 -12.43
CA SER A 52 16.02 3.73 -13.50
C SER A 52 15.16 3.92 -14.78
N GLY A 53 14.06 3.18 -14.93
CA GLY A 53 13.14 3.30 -16.06
C GLY A 53 12.27 4.57 -16.08
N GLY A 54 12.58 5.55 -15.23
CA GLY A 54 11.91 6.85 -15.18
C GLY A 54 10.50 6.82 -14.60
N HIS A 55 9.70 7.85 -14.92
CA HIS A 55 8.39 8.10 -14.31
C HIS A 55 7.41 6.93 -14.40
N LYS A 56 7.45 6.12 -15.48
CA LYS A 56 6.57 4.97 -15.64
C LYS A 56 6.81 3.93 -14.54
N ASN A 57 8.07 3.56 -14.31
CA ASN A 57 8.42 2.53 -13.32
C ASN A 57 8.15 3.03 -11.89
N VAL A 58 8.40 4.32 -11.64
CA VAL A 58 8.08 4.96 -10.35
C VAL A 58 6.58 4.92 -10.11
N LEU A 59 5.76 5.32 -11.09
CA LEU A 59 4.30 5.30 -10.97
C LEU A 59 3.75 3.89 -10.78
N GLU A 60 4.27 2.91 -11.53
CA GLU A 60 3.88 1.50 -11.40
C GLU A 60 4.20 0.98 -9.99
N CYS A 61 5.42 1.21 -9.51
CA CYS A 61 5.85 0.84 -8.17
C CYS A 61 4.99 1.52 -7.08
N ALA A 62 4.75 2.83 -7.21
CA ALA A 62 3.92 3.59 -6.28
C ALA A 62 2.47 3.08 -6.24
N THR A 63 1.92 2.69 -7.39
CA THR A 63 0.55 2.18 -7.49
C THR A 63 0.42 0.84 -6.75
N TYR A 64 1.27 -0.14 -7.06
CA TYR A 64 1.22 -1.44 -6.38
C TYR A 64 1.54 -1.33 -4.89
N PHE A 65 2.51 -0.49 -4.51
CA PHE A 65 2.82 -0.24 -3.10
C PHE A 65 1.60 0.29 -2.35
N ALA A 66 0.94 1.30 -2.92
CA ALA A 66 -0.20 1.94 -2.29
C ALA A 66 -1.40 1.00 -2.16
N GLU A 67 -1.69 0.19 -3.18
CA GLU A 67 -2.74 -0.83 -3.14
C GLU A 67 -2.48 -1.85 -2.02
N VAL A 68 -1.30 -2.48 -2.02
CA VAL A 68 -0.96 -3.54 -1.05
C VAL A 68 -0.98 -3.02 0.39
N ILE A 69 -0.45 -1.83 0.64
CA ILE A 69 -0.46 -1.24 1.98
C ILE A 69 -1.87 -0.87 2.42
N SER A 70 -2.68 -0.30 1.52
CA SER A 70 -4.05 0.13 1.86
C SER A 70 -4.96 -1.07 2.12
N GLU A 71 -4.88 -2.10 1.28
CA GLU A 71 -5.60 -3.37 1.50
C GLU A 71 -5.20 -4.00 2.83
N GLY A 72 -3.92 -3.97 3.17
CA GLY A 72 -3.45 -4.57 4.42
C GLY A 72 -3.82 -3.79 5.68
N LEU A 73 -3.81 -2.46 5.62
CA LEU A 73 -4.18 -1.59 6.74
C LEU A 73 -5.69 -1.49 6.95
N LEU A 74 -6.48 -1.47 5.88
CA LEU A 74 -7.92 -1.21 5.89
C LEU A 74 -8.74 -2.41 5.39
N TRP A 75 -8.24 -3.62 5.59
CA TRP A 75 -8.89 -4.88 5.18
C TRP A 75 -10.34 -5.04 5.68
N ASP A 76 -10.69 -4.39 6.80
CA ASP A 76 -12.03 -4.39 7.41
C ASP A 76 -12.88 -3.19 7.00
N LYS A 77 -12.34 -2.31 6.15
CA LYS A 77 -12.91 -1.01 5.74
C LYS A 77 -12.73 -0.80 4.23
N GLU A 78 -13.28 -1.73 3.44
CA GLU A 78 -13.11 -1.78 1.99
C GLU A 78 -13.42 -0.46 1.28
N ASP A 79 -14.45 0.27 1.74
CA ASP A 79 -14.87 1.57 1.17
C ASP A 79 -13.78 2.66 1.23
N HIS A 80 -12.79 2.51 2.12
CA HIS A 80 -11.71 3.47 2.34
C HIS A 80 -10.38 3.07 1.70
N ILE A 81 -10.24 1.82 1.24
CA ILE A 81 -8.98 1.30 0.67
C ILE A 81 -8.52 2.16 -0.51
N GLN A 82 -9.41 2.47 -1.44
CA GLN A 82 -9.04 3.25 -2.64
C GLN A 82 -8.59 4.67 -2.29
N GLN A 83 -9.23 5.29 -1.29
CA GLN A 83 -8.93 6.66 -0.88
C GLN A 83 -7.53 6.72 -0.25
N LEU A 84 -7.20 5.74 0.59
CA LEU A 84 -5.87 5.62 1.18
C LEU A 84 -4.81 5.30 0.12
N ALA A 85 -5.11 4.43 -0.84
CA ALA A 85 -4.18 4.08 -1.91
C ALA A 85 -3.82 5.30 -2.77
N GLU A 86 -4.78 6.15 -3.11
CA GLU A 86 -4.49 7.38 -3.84
C GLU A 86 -3.58 8.33 -3.04
N LEU A 87 -3.80 8.47 -1.73
CA LEU A 87 -2.95 9.31 -0.87
C LEU A 87 -1.53 8.77 -0.74
N ILE A 88 -1.37 7.47 -0.48
CA ILE A 88 -0.04 6.83 -0.38
C ILE A 88 0.70 6.92 -1.72
N LYS A 89 0.02 6.68 -2.84
CA LYS A 89 0.61 6.79 -4.19
C LYS A 89 1.11 8.21 -4.47
N LEU A 90 0.30 9.24 -4.18
CA LEU A 90 0.72 10.63 -4.32
C LEU A 90 1.91 10.94 -3.41
N GLY A 91 1.89 10.48 -2.16
CA GLY A 91 2.99 10.66 -1.23
C GLY A 91 4.29 10.04 -1.72
N PHE A 92 4.21 8.81 -2.22
CA PHE A 92 5.35 8.09 -2.78
C PHE A 92 5.94 8.79 -4.01
N ILE A 93 5.10 9.28 -4.93
CA ILE A 93 5.55 10.01 -6.13
C ILE A 93 6.25 11.32 -5.76
N LEU A 94 5.80 11.97 -4.69
CA LEU A 94 6.41 13.19 -4.15
C LEU A 94 7.60 12.90 -3.21
N GLU A 95 8.05 11.64 -3.14
CA GLU A 95 9.12 11.18 -2.26
C GLU A 95 8.90 11.54 -0.78
N PHE A 96 7.63 11.71 -0.39
CA PHE A 96 7.22 12.18 0.93
C PHE A 96 7.88 13.51 1.33
N ASP A 97 8.21 14.38 0.37
CA ASP A 97 8.72 15.72 0.64
C ASP A 97 7.71 16.53 1.45
N GLU A 98 8.11 16.95 2.66
CA GLU A 98 7.21 17.57 3.64
C GLU A 98 6.50 18.81 3.08
N ALA A 99 7.21 19.64 2.31
CA ALA A 99 6.64 20.85 1.74
C ALA A 99 5.61 20.53 0.64
N ALA A 100 5.91 19.60 -0.26
CA ALA A 100 5.00 19.14 -1.30
C ALA A 100 3.77 18.44 -0.73
N ILE A 101 3.95 17.61 0.30
CA ILE A 101 2.88 16.94 1.03
C ILE A 101 2.00 17.97 1.76
N GLY A 102 2.60 18.93 2.45
CA GLY A 102 1.86 20.00 3.13
C GLY A 102 1.00 20.81 2.15
N PHE A 103 1.53 21.13 0.97
CA PHE A 103 0.75 21.75 -0.11
C PHE A 103 -0.39 20.84 -0.60
N LEU A 104 -0.13 19.55 -0.83
CA LEU A 104 -1.15 18.59 -1.25
C LEU A 104 -2.27 18.48 -0.21
N MET A 105 -1.93 18.32 1.07
CA MET A 105 -2.90 18.24 2.17
C MET A 105 -3.78 19.48 2.22
N LYS A 106 -3.18 20.68 2.09
CA LYS A 106 -3.93 21.94 2.02
C LYS A 106 -4.91 21.96 0.85
N THR A 107 -4.47 21.57 -0.35
CA THR A 107 -5.35 21.58 -1.55
C THR A 107 -6.44 20.51 -1.51
N LYS A 108 -6.24 19.43 -0.76
CA LYS A 108 -7.22 18.36 -0.55
C LYS A 108 -8.12 18.57 0.68
N ASN A 109 -7.98 19.69 1.39
CA ASN A 109 -8.65 19.94 2.67
C ASN A 109 -8.38 18.84 3.72
N LEU A 110 -7.16 18.31 3.73
CA LEU A 110 -6.66 17.30 4.66
C LEU A 110 -5.64 17.86 5.65
N GLN A 111 -5.47 19.19 5.69
CA GLN A 111 -4.57 19.81 6.65
C GLN A 111 -5.04 19.52 8.07
N ILE A 112 -4.11 19.09 8.91
CA ILE A 112 -4.36 18.84 10.33
C ILE A 112 -4.23 20.19 11.03
N PHE A 113 -5.31 20.65 11.66
CA PHE A 113 -5.27 21.85 12.48
C PHE A 113 -4.81 21.51 13.90
N LEU A 114 -4.49 22.53 14.69
CA LEU A 114 -4.08 22.35 16.09
C LEU A 114 -5.12 21.54 16.87
N GLU A 115 -6.40 21.80 16.63
CA GLU A 115 -7.52 21.08 17.26
C GLU A 115 -7.54 19.60 16.87
N ASP A 116 -7.17 19.27 15.64
CA ASP A 116 -7.06 17.89 15.19
C ASP A 116 -5.85 17.20 15.84
N GLU A 117 -4.73 17.89 16.02
CA GLU A 117 -3.55 17.37 16.74
C GLU A 117 -3.86 17.11 18.22
N GLU A 118 -4.53 18.06 18.89
CA GLU A 118 -4.99 17.91 20.27
C GLU A 118 -5.98 16.74 20.40
N PHE A 119 -6.92 16.61 19.46
CA PHE A 119 -7.85 15.49 19.44
C PHE A 119 -7.13 14.16 19.24
N LEU A 120 -6.25 14.05 18.25
CA LEU A 120 -5.53 12.81 17.94
C LEU A 120 -4.61 12.39 19.08
N SER A 121 -3.88 13.34 19.68
CA SER A 121 -3.01 13.07 20.84
C SER A 121 -3.81 12.65 22.08
N SER A 122 -5.01 13.18 22.27
CA SER A 122 -5.92 12.75 23.35
C SER A 122 -6.57 11.39 23.07
N ALA A 123 -6.98 11.11 21.83
CA ALA A 123 -7.67 9.88 21.44
C ALA A 123 -6.73 8.68 21.31
N PHE A 124 -5.47 8.94 20.93
CA PHE A 124 -4.42 7.95 20.75
C PHE A 124 -3.18 8.34 21.57
N PRO A 125 -3.27 8.28 22.91
CA PRO A 125 -2.13 8.60 23.77
C PRO A 125 -0.98 7.64 23.46
N SER A 126 0.22 8.18 23.28
CA SER A 126 1.44 7.42 23.05
C SER A 126 1.63 6.40 24.18
N CYS A 127 1.66 5.10 23.85
CA CYS A 127 2.05 4.05 24.79
C CYS A 127 3.52 4.18 25.20
#